data_AF-A0A350X827-F1
#
_entry.id   AF-A0A350X827-F1
#
_cell.length_a   1.000
_cell.length_b   1.000
_cell.length_c   1.000
_cell.angle_alpha   90.00
_cell.angle_beta   90.00
_cell.angle_gamma   90.00
#
_symmetry.space_group_name_H-M   'P 1'
#
loop_
_entity.id
_entity.type
_entity.pdbx_description
1 polymer ?
#
loop_
_entity_poly.entity_id
_entity_poly.type
_entity_poly.pdbx_seq_one_letter_code
_entity_poly.pdbx_strand_id
1 'polypeptide(L)'
;MKRGIYITANDKVTEQAIALLNSIRAYDTETPIVMIPYDDNYQQIASLLNEKYGVQVYEDLEFIDRLSKKLQQTFGEQFFARPNQFRKQACWFGAFDEFLYIDTDIVVFEKIVDNLNYFSDYDFLCCDYQHSGGIKNVFSPKVLEENVFTETELKDMFNGGFWA
;
A
#
# COMPACT_ATOMS: atom_id res chain seq x y z
N MET A 1 12.04 -18.22 3.35
CA MET A 1 11.22 -17.03 3.58
C MET A 1 11.13 -16.26 2.28
N LYS A 2 9.92 -16.00 1.79
CA LYS A 2 9.68 -15.33 0.53
C LYS A 2 9.37 -13.86 0.81
N ARG A 3 10.28 -12.97 0.41
CA ARG A 3 10.13 -11.52 0.54
C ARG A 3 9.61 -10.91 -0.76
N GLY A 4 8.86 -9.82 -0.67
CA GLY A 4 8.46 -9.08 -1.86
C GLY A 4 7.71 -7.79 -1.59
N ILE A 5 7.32 -7.12 -2.67
CA ILE A 5 6.67 -5.81 -2.63
C ILE A 5 5.26 -5.93 -3.21
N TYR A 6 4.29 -5.30 -2.56
CA TYR A 6 2.95 -5.09 -3.08
C TYR A 6 2.74 -3.63 -3.46
N ILE A 7 2.12 -3.44 -4.63
CA ILE A 7 1.62 -2.13 -5.08
C ILE A 7 0.13 -2.24 -5.40
N THR A 8 -0.60 -1.13 -5.36
CA THR A 8 -1.99 -1.06 -5.86
C THR A 8 -2.07 -0.10 -7.02
N ALA A 9 -2.61 -0.54 -8.16
CA ALA A 9 -2.65 0.29 -9.36
C ALA A 9 -3.79 -0.08 -10.33
N ASN A 10 -4.12 0.86 -11.21
CA ASN A 10 -4.99 0.70 -12.38
C ASN A 10 -4.43 1.56 -13.53
N ASP A 11 -5.07 1.52 -14.70
CA ASP A 11 -4.60 2.20 -15.90
C ASP A 11 -4.44 3.73 -15.70
N LYS A 12 -5.15 4.33 -14.75
CA LYS A 12 -5.08 5.78 -14.46
C LYS A 12 -3.77 6.23 -13.85
N VAL A 13 -3.04 5.34 -13.17
CA VAL A 13 -1.80 5.66 -12.44
C VAL A 13 -0.57 5.04 -13.09
N THR A 14 -0.65 4.77 -14.40
CA THR A 14 0.41 4.11 -15.18
C THR A 14 1.75 4.85 -15.07
N GLU A 15 1.76 6.18 -15.25
CA GLU A 15 2.99 6.98 -15.20
C GLU A 15 3.61 6.98 -13.79
N GLN A 16 2.79 7.03 -12.74
CA GLN A 16 3.22 6.96 -11.36
C GLN A 16 3.86 5.58 -11.07
N ALA A 17 3.20 4.49 -11.48
CA ALA A 17 3.75 3.15 -11.31
C ALA A 17 5.07 2.95 -12.08
N ILE A 18 5.19 3.50 -13.29
CA ILE A 18 6.46 3.52 -14.04
C ILE A 18 7.55 4.24 -13.24
N ALA A 19 7.26 5.41 -12.68
CA ALA A 19 8.23 6.18 -11.90
C ALA A 19 8.67 5.44 -10.63
N LEU A 20 7.73 4.88 -9.87
CA LEU A 20 8.01 4.03 -8.72
C LEU A 20 8.91 2.86 -9.12
N LEU A 21 8.53 2.10 -10.14
CA LEU A 21 9.25 0.89 -10.55
C LEU A 21 10.62 1.20 -11.12
N ASN A 22 10.78 2.29 -11.87
CA ASN A 22 12.11 2.75 -12.29
C ASN A 22 12.99 3.05 -11.08
N SER A 23 12.44 3.70 -10.05
CA SER A 23 13.19 4.02 -8.84
C SER A 23 13.56 2.76 -8.04
N ILE A 24 12.66 1.79 -7.92
CA ILE A 24 12.96 0.49 -7.28
C ILE A 24 14.03 -0.26 -8.09
N ARG A 25 13.84 -0.41 -9.41
CA ARG A 25 14.74 -1.17 -10.28
C ARG A 25 16.11 -0.52 -10.47
N ALA A 26 16.26 0.76 -10.14
CA ALA A 26 17.57 1.41 -10.07
C ALA A 26 18.46 0.84 -8.95
N TYR A 27 17.87 0.30 -7.87
CA TYR A 27 18.59 -0.27 -6.73
C TYR A 27 18.38 -1.78 -6.55
N ASP A 28 17.33 -2.34 -7.15
CA ASP A 28 16.94 -3.74 -6.96
C ASP A 28 16.25 -4.33 -8.19
N THR A 29 16.99 -5.13 -8.97
CA THR A 29 16.48 -5.77 -10.20
C THR A 29 15.67 -7.03 -9.93
N GLU A 30 15.80 -7.65 -8.75
CA GLU A 30 15.39 -9.04 -8.53
C GLU A 30 14.14 -9.19 -7.66
N THR A 31 13.91 -8.26 -6.70
CA THR A 31 12.81 -8.43 -5.75
C THR A 31 11.47 -8.57 -6.48
N PRO A 32 10.68 -9.62 -6.16
CA PRO A 32 9.39 -9.83 -6.81
C PRO A 32 8.39 -8.76 -6.36
N ILE A 33 7.64 -8.25 -7.32
CA ILE A 33 6.63 -7.22 -7.11
C ILE A 33 5.29 -7.74 -7.61
N VAL A 34 4.26 -7.61 -6.78
CA VAL A 34 2.89 -8.00 -7.10
C VAL A 34 1.99 -6.78 -7.11
N MET A 35 1.27 -6.60 -8.21
CA MET A 35 0.26 -5.55 -8.37
C MET A 35 -1.12 -6.07 -7.97
N ILE A 36 -1.74 -5.41 -7.00
CA ILE A 36 -3.14 -5.56 -6.63
C ILE A 36 -3.97 -4.60 -7.49
N PRO A 37 -4.90 -5.09 -8.33
CA PRO A 37 -5.75 -4.21 -9.14
C PRO A 37 -6.64 -3.30 -8.30
N TYR A 38 -6.51 -1.98 -8.50
CA TYR A 38 -7.34 -0.99 -7.81
C TYR A 38 -8.82 -1.08 -8.25
N ASP A 39 -9.08 -1.29 -9.53
CA ASP A 39 -10.40 -1.52 -10.09
C ASP A 39 -10.30 -2.47 -11.30
N ASP A 40 -11.40 -2.65 -12.02
CA ASP A 40 -11.47 -3.58 -13.15
C ASP A 40 -10.77 -3.06 -14.42
N ASN A 41 -10.26 -1.81 -14.42
CA ASN A 41 -9.54 -1.20 -15.53
C ASN A 41 -8.03 -1.19 -15.25
N TYR A 42 -7.41 -2.38 -15.17
CA TYR A 42 -6.01 -2.57 -14.79
C TYR A 42 -5.17 -3.32 -15.83
N GLN A 43 -5.78 -3.77 -16.94
CA GLN A 43 -5.17 -4.73 -17.84
C GLN A 43 -4.03 -4.12 -18.65
N GLN A 44 -4.13 -2.82 -19.03
CA GLN A 44 -3.06 -2.17 -19.79
C GLN A 44 -1.83 -1.99 -18.92
N ILE A 45 -2.02 -1.47 -17.69
CA ILE A 45 -0.91 -1.32 -16.75
C ILE A 45 -0.33 -2.68 -16.37
N ALA A 46 -1.15 -3.71 -16.11
CA ALA A 46 -0.65 -5.06 -15.81
C ALA A 46 0.27 -5.60 -16.90
N SER A 47 -0.17 -5.53 -18.17
CA SER A 47 0.64 -5.99 -19.30
C SER A 47 1.95 -5.23 -19.40
N LEU A 48 1.90 -3.90 -19.28
CA LEU A 48 3.06 -3.03 -19.36
C LEU A 48 4.08 -3.33 -18.25
N LEU A 49 3.60 -3.44 -17.01
CA LEU A 49 4.46 -3.63 -15.85
C LEU A 49 5.05 -5.04 -15.81
N ASN A 50 4.32 -6.03 -16.31
CA ASN A 50 4.84 -7.39 -16.49
C ASN A 50 5.98 -7.40 -17.51
N GLU A 51 5.76 -6.85 -18.70
CA GLU A 51 6.74 -6.83 -19.79
C GLU A 51 8.01 -6.07 -19.40
N LYS A 52 7.89 -4.90 -18.76
CA LYS A 52 9.02 -4.01 -18.48
C LYS A 52 9.73 -4.27 -17.16
N TYR A 53 9.01 -4.76 -16.14
CA TYR A 53 9.51 -4.80 -14.76
C TYR A 53 9.32 -6.16 -14.08
N GLY A 54 8.73 -7.15 -14.78
CA GLY A 54 8.45 -8.48 -14.24
C GLY A 54 7.35 -8.50 -13.18
N VAL A 55 6.55 -7.44 -13.07
CA VAL A 55 5.48 -7.34 -12.08
C VAL A 55 4.39 -8.37 -12.38
N GLN A 56 3.98 -9.11 -11.35
CA GLN A 56 2.89 -10.08 -11.46
C GLN A 56 1.58 -9.46 -10.97
N VAL A 57 0.46 -9.85 -11.55
CA VAL A 57 -0.86 -9.50 -11.01
C VAL A 57 -1.16 -10.40 -9.81
N TYR A 58 -1.80 -9.86 -8.79
CA TYR A 58 -2.30 -10.63 -7.66
C TYR A 58 -3.19 -11.78 -8.15
N GLU A 59 -2.92 -13.01 -7.69
CA GLU A 59 -3.51 -14.23 -8.27
C GLU A 59 -5.01 -14.36 -7.97
N ASP A 60 -5.41 -14.17 -6.72
CA ASP A 60 -6.80 -14.33 -6.28
C ASP A 60 -7.59 -13.01 -6.41
N LEU A 61 -8.01 -12.69 -7.64
CA LEU A 61 -8.83 -11.51 -7.93
C LEU A 61 -10.22 -11.58 -7.28
N GLU A 62 -10.78 -12.78 -7.14
CA GLU A 62 -12.06 -12.98 -6.46
C GLU A 62 -11.96 -12.65 -4.97
N PHE A 63 -10.83 -12.95 -4.34
CA PHE A 63 -10.56 -12.55 -2.96
C PHE A 63 -10.53 -11.03 -2.80
N ILE A 64 -9.88 -10.30 -3.71
CA ILE A 64 -9.83 -8.82 -3.66
C ILE A 64 -11.25 -8.23 -3.70
N ASP A 65 -12.12 -8.75 -4.57
CA ASP A 65 -13.52 -8.33 -4.66
C ASP A 65 -14.30 -8.69 -3.39
N ARG A 66 -14.15 -9.92 -2.89
CA ARG A 66 -14.79 -10.39 -1.64
C ARG A 66 -14.36 -9.56 -0.43
N LEU A 67 -13.08 -9.23 -0.34
CA LEU A 67 -12.52 -8.38 0.71
C LEU A 67 -13.12 -6.98 0.66
N SER A 68 -13.12 -6.35 -0.52
CA SER A 68 -13.69 -5.01 -0.72
C SER A 68 -15.16 -4.95 -0.31
N LYS A 69 -15.97 -5.92 -0.74
CA LYS A 69 -17.39 -6.03 -0.39
C LYS A 69 -17.60 -6.24 1.11
N LYS A 70 -16.80 -7.09 1.75
CA LYS A 70 -16.88 -7.31 3.21
C LYS A 70 -16.54 -6.05 4.00
N LEU A 71 -15.49 -5.32 3.62
CA LEU A 71 -15.12 -4.07 4.26
C LEU A 71 -16.24 -3.04 4.13
N GLN A 72 -16.80 -2.88 2.93
CA GLN A 72 -17.93 -1.98 2.70
C GLN A 72 -19.16 -2.39 3.53
N GLN A 73 -19.49 -3.68 3.62
CA GLN A 73 -20.61 -4.18 4.43
C GLN A 73 -20.40 -3.97 5.93
N THR A 74 -19.16 -4.08 6.40
CA THR A 74 -18.82 -3.98 7.83
C THR A 74 -18.80 -2.53 8.30
N PHE A 75 -18.19 -1.63 7.53
CA PHE A 75 -17.98 -0.25 7.93
C PHE A 75 -19.01 0.73 7.33
N GLY A 76 -19.79 0.29 6.34
CA GLY A 76 -20.82 1.09 5.67
C GLY A 76 -20.31 1.90 4.47
N GLU A 77 -21.23 2.29 3.60
CA GLU A 77 -20.92 2.99 2.34
C GLU A 77 -20.31 4.38 2.54
N GLN A 78 -20.62 5.03 3.66
CA GLN A 78 -20.14 6.39 3.96
C GLN A 78 -18.77 6.42 4.62
N PHE A 79 -18.28 5.28 5.11
CA PHE A 79 -17.01 5.22 5.83
C PHE A 79 -15.81 5.31 4.89
N PHE A 80 -15.98 4.95 3.61
CA PHE A 80 -14.91 4.98 2.62
C PHE A 80 -15.25 5.89 1.44
N ALA A 81 -14.64 7.09 1.37
CA ALA A 81 -14.75 7.97 0.21
C ALA A 81 -14.24 7.31 -1.09
N ARG A 82 -13.35 6.31 -0.95
CA ARG A 82 -12.75 5.54 -2.05
C ARG A 82 -12.58 4.08 -1.62
N PRO A 83 -13.63 3.23 -1.70
CA PRO A 83 -13.61 1.87 -1.12
C PRO A 83 -12.50 0.98 -1.68
N ASN A 84 -12.14 1.17 -2.95
CA ASN A 84 -11.09 0.40 -3.61
C ASN A 84 -9.68 0.66 -3.05
N GLN A 85 -9.45 1.75 -2.31
CA GLN A 85 -8.16 1.98 -1.64
C GLN A 85 -7.79 0.88 -0.66
N PHE A 86 -8.77 0.18 -0.09
CA PHE A 86 -8.53 -0.90 0.86
C PHE A 86 -8.29 -2.27 0.22
N ARG A 87 -8.35 -2.37 -1.11
CA ARG A 87 -7.88 -3.57 -1.83
C ARG A 87 -6.43 -3.90 -1.49
N LYS A 88 -5.63 -2.88 -1.10
CA LYS A 88 -4.27 -3.07 -0.60
C LYS A 88 -4.14 -4.03 0.57
N GLN A 89 -5.18 -4.18 1.40
CA GLN A 89 -5.18 -5.14 2.52
C GLN A 89 -5.08 -6.60 2.04
N ALA A 90 -5.21 -6.88 0.75
CA ALA A 90 -4.97 -8.20 0.19
C ALA A 90 -3.50 -8.66 0.31
N CYS A 91 -2.54 -7.76 0.51
CA CYS A 91 -1.14 -8.14 0.73
C CYS A 91 -0.95 -9.12 1.91
N TRP A 92 -1.73 -8.99 2.98
CA TRP A 92 -1.72 -9.91 4.14
C TRP A 92 -2.08 -11.36 3.80
N PHE A 93 -2.74 -11.58 2.67
CA PHE A 93 -3.21 -12.89 2.22
C PHE A 93 -2.50 -13.33 0.93
N GLY A 94 -1.44 -12.60 0.57
CA GLY A 94 -0.66 -12.85 -0.62
C GLY A 94 0.39 -13.93 -0.41
N ALA A 95 1.28 -14.06 -1.38
CA ALA A 95 2.25 -15.14 -1.44
C ALA A 95 3.55 -14.91 -0.63
N PHE A 96 3.77 -13.73 -0.04
CA PHE A 96 5.01 -13.38 0.66
C PHE A 96 4.87 -13.60 2.18
N ASP A 97 5.94 -14.11 2.80
CA ASP A 97 6.02 -14.28 4.26
C ASP A 97 6.31 -12.96 4.97
N GLU A 98 7.15 -12.12 4.35
CA GLU A 98 7.47 -10.76 4.76
C GLU A 98 7.31 -9.87 3.54
N PHE A 99 6.60 -8.76 3.66
CA PHE A 99 6.34 -7.92 2.51
C PHE A 99 6.33 -6.46 2.86
N LEU A 100 6.48 -5.64 1.83
CA LEU A 100 6.37 -4.19 1.90
C LEU A 100 5.26 -3.75 0.96
N TYR A 101 4.30 -2.99 1.49
CA TYR A 101 3.33 -2.26 0.68
C TYR A 101 3.84 -0.85 0.39
N ILE A 102 3.67 -0.41 -0.86
CA ILE A 102 4.03 0.94 -1.29
C ILE A 102 3.05 1.50 -2.33
N ASP A 103 2.56 2.70 -2.10
CA ASP A 103 1.72 3.44 -3.06
C ASP A 103 2.53 3.85 -4.30
N THR A 104 1.87 3.96 -5.45
CA THR A 104 2.53 4.25 -6.73
C THR A 104 3.03 5.69 -6.87
N ASP A 105 2.61 6.61 -6.00
CA ASP A 105 3.04 8.00 -5.96
C ASP A 105 4.33 8.25 -5.13
N ILE A 106 5.06 7.16 -4.82
CA ILE A 106 6.34 7.21 -4.10
C ILE A 106 7.52 6.98 -5.06
N VAL A 107 8.66 7.60 -4.75
CA VAL A 107 9.95 7.37 -5.41
C VAL A 107 10.97 6.98 -4.34
N VAL A 108 11.73 5.91 -4.58
CA VAL A 108 12.72 5.39 -3.62
C VAL A 108 14.15 5.67 -4.07
N PHE A 109 15.07 5.83 -3.11
CA PHE A 109 16.49 6.13 -3.35
C PHE A 109 17.42 5.08 -2.75
N GLU A 110 16.88 3.90 -2.46
CA GLU A 110 17.58 2.78 -1.85
C GLU A 110 16.93 1.46 -2.26
N LYS A 111 17.57 0.34 -1.90
CA LYS A 111 16.97 -0.98 -2.01
C LYS A 111 15.87 -1.14 -0.96
N ILE A 112 14.69 -0.62 -1.27
CA ILE A 112 13.60 -0.43 -0.30
C ILE A 112 13.17 -1.72 0.42
N VAL A 113 13.31 -2.90 -0.21
CA VAL A 113 13.00 -4.19 0.41
C VAL A 113 13.89 -4.50 1.62
N ASP A 114 15.07 -3.88 1.73
CA ASP A 114 15.97 -4.07 2.87
C ASP A 114 15.36 -3.51 4.17
N ASN A 115 14.32 -2.67 4.10
CA ASN A 115 13.55 -2.26 5.28
C ASN A 115 12.90 -3.46 5.99
N LEU A 116 12.63 -4.57 5.29
CA LEU A 116 12.14 -5.81 5.92
C LEU A 116 13.14 -6.42 6.92
N ASN A 117 14.40 -6.00 6.92
CA ASN A 117 15.38 -6.45 7.92
C ASN A 117 15.03 -5.98 9.34
N TYR A 118 14.27 -4.89 9.48
CA TYR A 118 13.81 -4.39 10.78
C TYR A 118 12.79 -5.31 11.46
N PHE A 119 12.26 -6.33 10.76
CA PHE A 119 11.44 -7.36 11.41
C PHE A 119 12.20 -8.24 12.42
N SER A 120 13.52 -8.12 12.48
CA SER A 120 14.30 -8.70 13.57
C SER A 120 14.05 -8.02 14.93
N ASP A 121 13.60 -6.76 14.91
CA ASP A 121 13.43 -5.91 16.10
C ASP A 121 11.97 -5.45 16.30
N TYR A 122 11.16 -5.41 15.24
CA TYR A 122 9.80 -4.85 15.24
C TYR A 122 8.81 -5.77 14.52
N ASP A 123 7.54 -5.76 14.92
CA ASP A 123 6.49 -6.58 14.27
C ASP A 123 5.78 -5.86 13.10
N PHE A 124 5.93 -4.54 13.00
CA PHE A 124 5.29 -3.69 11.99
C PHE A 124 6.11 -2.43 11.74
N LEU A 125 6.21 -2.02 10.49
CA LEU A 125 6.93 -0.84 10.04
C LEU A 125 5.95 0.07 9.30
N CYS A 126 5.97 1.36 9.64
CA CYS A 126 5.32 2.39 8.85
C CYS A 126 6.28 3.56 8.67
N CYS A 127 6.34 4.11 7.47
CA CYS A 127 7.13 5.30 7.19
C CYS A 127 6.18 6.50 7.16
N ASP A 128 6.16 7.23 8.27
CA ASP A 128 5.34 8.43 8.40
C ASP A 128 6.14 9.56 9.04
N TYR A 129 5.95 10.77 8.52
CA TYR A 129 6.38 12.03 9.13
C TYR A 129 5.66 12.34 10.45
N GLN A 130 4.56 11.63 10.75
CA GLN A 130 3.81 11.79 12.00
C GLN A 130 4.65 11.59 13.26
N HIS A 131 5.71 10.78 13.23
CA HIS A 131 6.61 10.63 14.38
C HIS A 131 7.28 11.97 14.79
N SER A 132 7.48 12.90 13.84
CA SER A 132 8.12 14.20 14.07
C SER A 132 7.13 15.36 14.18
N GLY A 133 6.01 15.31 13.45
CA GLY A 133 5.04 16.42 13.38
C GLY A 133 3.70 16.16 14.08
N GLY A 134 3.49 14.94 14.58
CA GLY A 134 2.18 14.41 14.92
C GLY A 134 1.24 14.40 13.70
N ILE A 135 -0.04 14.24 13.96
CA ILE A 135 -1.09 14.21 12.93
C ILE A 135 -1.45 15.58 12.33
N LYS A 136 -0.75 16.67 12.70
CA LYS A 136 -1.14 18.05 12.32
C LYS A 136 -1.16 18.28 10.80
N ASN A 137 -0.43 17.44 10.07
CA ASN A 137 -0.38 17.45 8.60
C ASN A 137 -1.57 16.71 7.96
N VAL A 138 -2.33 15.95 8.76
CA VAL A 138 -3.48 15.13 8.31
C VAL A 138 -4.79 15.69 8.85
N PHE A 139 -4.80 16.13 10.12
CA PHE A 139 -5.99 16.60 10.81
C PHE A 139 -5.78 17.99 11.43
N SER A 140 -6.83 18.81 11.35
CA SER A 140 -6.92 20.06 12.12
C SER A 140 -7.32 19.75 13.58
N PRO A 141 -7.08 20.66 14.54
CA PRO A 141 -7.50 20.48 15.95
C PRO A 141 -8.99 20.14 16.12
N LYS A 142 -9.81 20.49 15.13
CA LYS A 142 -11.24 20.22 15.08
C LYS A 142 -11.62 18.74 15.30
N VAL A 143 -10.77 17.79 14.90
CA VAL A 143 -11.06 16.35 15.11
C VAL A 143 -11.09 15.95 16.59
N LEU A 144 -10.33 16.66 17.44
CA LEU A 144 -10.36 16.50 18.89
C LEU A 144 -11.51 17.33 19.49
N GLU A 145 -11.69 18.57 19.03
CA GLU A 145 -12.76 19.46 19.51
C GLU A 145 -14.16 18.86 19.29
N GLU A 146 -14.36 18.17 18.16
CA GLU A 146 -15.63 17.50 17.81
C GLU A 146 -15.70 16.05 18.30
N ASN A 147 -14.70 15.56 19.05
CA ASN A 147 -14.60 14.18 19.54
C ASN A 147 -14.74 13.13 18.41
N VAL A 148 -14.20 13.42 17.23
CA VAL A 148 -14.10 12.45 16.13
C VAL A 148 -13.09 11.36 16.48
N PHE A 149 -11.99 11.75 17.14
CA PHE A 149 -10.98 10.85 17.69
C PHE A 149 -10.56 11.31 19.09
N THR A 150 -10.10 10.37 19.91
CA THR A 150 -9.43 10.61 21.19
C THR A 150 -7.92 10.84 20.98
N GLU A 151 -7.26 11.48 21.94
CA GLU A 151 -5.79 11.61 21.91
C GLU A 151 -5.04 10.28 21.85
N THR A 152 -5.66 9.19 22.31
CA THR A 152 -5.06 7.86 22.27
C THR A 152 -5.18 7.26 20.87
N GLU A 153 -6.37 7.29 20.27
CA GLU A 153 -6.58 6.79 18.90
C GLU A 153 -5.67 7.49 17.89
N LEU A 154 -5.40 8.79 18.08
CA LEU A 154 -4.49 9.54 17.23
C LEU A 154 -3.03 9.09 17.28
N LYS A 155 -2.61 8.40 18.35
CA LYS A 155 -1.25 7.83 18.47
C LYS A 155 -1.09 6.54 17.69
N ASP A 156 -2.20 5.85 17.40
CA ASP A 156 -2.23 4.58 16.68
C ASP A 156 -2.49 4.78 15.17
N MET A 157 -2.56 6.03 14.71
CA MET A 157 -2.71 6.36 13.31
C MET A 157 -1.36 6.41 12.60
N PHE A 158 -1.37 6.01 11.33
CA PHE A 158 -0.20 6.11 10.46
C PHE A 158 -0.65 6.32 9.00
N ASN A 159 0.24 6.87 8.18
CA ASN A 159 0.07 6.97 6.75
C ASN A 159 0.12 5.59 6.09
N GLY A 160 -0.97 5.19 5.45
CA GLY A 160 -1.09 3.87 4.82
C GLY A 160 -0.44 3.74 3.43
N GLY A 161 0.42 4.67 3.01
CA GLY A 161 1.08 4.66 1.70
C GLY A 161 2.41 3.92 1.67
N PHE A 162 3.01 3.67 2.84
CA PHE A 162 4.16 2.80 2.99
C PHE A 162 4.08 2.07 4.33
N TRP A 163 4.08 0.74 4.28
CA TRP A 163 4.13 -0.08 5.48
C TRP A 163 4.63 -1.48 5.17
N ALA A 164 5.11 -2.18 6.18
CA ALA A 164 5.54 -3.57 6.12
C ALA A 164 5.13 -4.28 7.40
#